data_AF-A0A3D2RQ95-F1
#
_entry.id   AF-A0A3D2RQ95-F1
#
_cell.length_a   1.000
_cell.length_b   1.000
_cell.length_c   1.000
_cell.angle_alpha   90.00
_cell.angle_beta   90.00
_cell.angle_gamma   90.00
#
_symmetry.space_group_name_H-M   'P 1'
#
loop_
_entity.id
_entity.type
_entity.pdbx_description
1 polymer ?
#
loop_
_entity_poly.entity_id
_entity_poly.type
_entity_poly.pdbx_seq_one_letter_code
_entity_poly.pdbx_strand_id
1 'polypeptide(L)'
;METYDCKPTLTDTQVLEFCKQGFLMLESVVPHAINQRTSEFIEKHGHLPLLKEDWFVKNVLQNPQAAGAVRSLLGRNFALPIGMANHQIECPESAQNWHRDGGSRYSPELNHLQVFYYP
;
A
#
# COMPACT_ATOMS: atom_id res chain seq x y z
N MET A 1 -13.99 -0.04 -10.73
CA MET A 1 -12.64 0.00 -10.14
C MET A 1 -11.70 0.39 -11.27
N GLU A 2 -10.89 1.42 -11.09
CA GLU A 2 -9.98 1.91 -12.14
C GLU A 2 -8.68 1.11 -12.10
N THR A 3 -8.31 0.53 -13.23
CA THR A 3 -7.04 -0.20 -13.38
C THR A 3 -5.90 0.78 -13.64
N TYR A 4 -4.71 0.51 -13.12
CA TYR A 4 -3.53 1.32 -13.32
C TYR A 4 -2.45 0.54 -14.07
N ASP A 5 -1.89 1.13 -15.13
CA ASP A 5 -0.82 0.53 -15.92
C ASP A 5 0.52 1.22 -15.63
N CYS A 6 1.51 0.41 -15.28
CA CYS A 6 2.89 0.84 -15.03
C CYS A 6 3.87 -0.31 -15.31
N LYS A 7 5.17 0.00 -15.28
CA LYS A 7 6.21 -1.02 -15.42
C LYS A 7 6.34 -1.83 -14.13
N PRO A 8 6.48 -3.18 -14.21
CA PRO A 8 6.86 -3.98 -13.05
C PRO A 8 8.27 -3.59 -12.58
N THR A 9 8.51 -3.66 -11.27
CA THR A 9 9.80 -3.28 -10.67
C THR A 9 10.51 -4.41 -9.95
N LEU A 10 9.81 -5.47 -9.54
CA LEU A 10 10.44 -6.62 -8.89
C LEU A 10 11.14 -7.53 -9.90
N THR A 11 12.32 -8.02 -9.52
CA THR A 11 12.98 -9.15 -10.19
C THR A 11 12.36 -10.49 -9.80
N ASP A 12 12.65 -11.54 -10.56
CA ASP A 12 12.18 -12.90 -10.25
C ASP A 12 12.57 -13.34 -8.84
N THR A 13 13.78 -13.01 -8.39
CA THR A 13 14.25 -13.32 -7.02
C THR A 13 13.43 -12.59 -5.96
N GLN A 14 13.08 -11.33 -6.19
CA GLN A 14 12.25 -10.57 -5.24
C GLN A 14 10.81 -11.10 -5.19
N VAL A 15 10.26 -11.55 -6.33
CA VAL A 15 8.95 -12.22 -6.37
C VAL A 15 8.99 -13.53 -5.57
N LEU A 16 10.04 -14.35 -5.74
CA LEU A 16 10.20 -15.60 -5.00
C LEU A 16 10.37 -15.35 -3.48
N GLU A 17 11.11 -14.32 -3.09
CA GLU A 17 11.25 -13.97 -1.67
C GLU A 17 9.92 -13.49 -1.07
N PHE A 18 9.12 -12.73 -1.83
CA PHE A 18 7.76 -12.38 -1.39
C PHE A 18 6.89 -13.63 -1.19
N CYS A 19 6.91 -14.59 -2.12
CA CYS A 19 6.17 -15.84 -1.99
C CYS A 19 6.58 -16.65 -0.75
N LYS A 20 7.85 -16.59 -0.37
CA LYS A 20 8.41 -17.28 0.81
C LYS A 20 8.08 -16.57 2.12
N GLN A 21 8.22 -15.25 2.18
CA GLN A 21 8.07 -14.46 3.41
C GLN A 21 6.62 -14.02 3.66
N GLY A 22 5.81 -13.91 2.60
CA GLY A 22 4.45 -13.38 2.65
C GLY A 22 4.35 -11.85 2.68
N PHE A 23 5.49 -11.14 2.70
CA PHE A 23 5.55 -9.69 2.64
C PHE A 23 6.86 -9.19 2.02
N LEU A 24 6.88 -7.91 1.66
CA LEU A 24 8.10 -7.16 1.33
C LEU A 24 7.97 -5.75 1.90
N MET A 25 9.09 -5.06 2.09
CA MET A 25 9.13 -3.69 2.58
C MET A 25 9.93 -2.80 1.61
N LEU A 26 9.38 -1.64 1.28
CA LEU A 26 10.00 -0.64 0.42
C LEU A 26 10.36 0.58 1.27
N GLU A 27 11.63 0.71 1.63
CA GLU A 27 12.09 1.76 2.51
C GLU A 27 12.27 3.10 1.77
N SER A 28 11.81 4.19 2.39
CA SER A 28 12.08 5.56 1.94
C SER A 28 11.71 5.88 0.48
N VAL A 29 10.70 5.20 -0.07
CA VAL A 29 10.28 5.40 -1.47
C VAL A 29 9.38 6.62 -1.67
N VAL A 30 8.74 7.09 -0.61
CA VAL A 30 7.91 8.30 -0.61
C VAL A 30 8.74 9.48 -0.08
N PRO A 31 8.78 10.63 -0.76
CA PRO A 31 9.53 11.80 -0.28
C PRO A 31 9.05 12.29 1.09
N HIS A 32 9.99 12.71 1.95
CA HIS A 32 9.70 13.17 3.31
C HIS A 32 8.63 14.29 3.37
N ALA A 33 8.65 15.24 2.43
CA ALA A 33 7.65 16.30 2.37
C ALA A 33 6.21 15.79 2.12
N ILE A 34 6.06 14.67 1.39
CA ILE A 34 4.77 14.03 1.15
C ILE A 34 4.30 13.29 2.40
N ASN A 35 5.22 12.62 3.11
CA ASN A 35 4.94 11.99 4.40
C ASN A 35 4.42 13.01 5.42
N GLN A 36 5.17 14.11 5.62
CA GLN A 36 4.76 15.17 6.53
C GLN A 36 3.40 15.76 6.16
N ARG A 37 3.21 16.09 4.87
CA ARG A 37 1.93 16.60 4.37
C ARG A 37 0.79 15.62 4.61
N THR A 38 1.03 14.32 4.49
CA THR A 38 0.01 13.29 4.75
C THR A 38 -0.44 13.31 6.20
N SER A 39 0.49 13.31 7.16
CA SER A 39 0.17 13.35 8.58
C SER A 39 -0.61 14.62 8.95
N GLU A 40 -0.16 15.79 8.48
CA GLU A 40 -0.85 17.07 8.70
C GLU A 40 -2.26 17.11 8.06
N PHE A 41 -2.42 16.49 6.89
CA PHE A 41 -3.71 16.42 6.20
C PHE A 41 -4.69 15.52 6.95
N ILE A 42 -4.23 14.34 7.42
CA ILE A 42 -5.05 13.40 8.18
C ILE A 42 -5.59 14.05 9.45
N GLU A 43 -4.75 14.79 10.18
CA GLU A 43 -5.14 15.49 11.40
C GLU A 43 -6.27 16.50 11.16
N LYS A 44 -6.24 17.21 10.03
CA LYS A 44 -7.20 18.29 9.72
C LYS A 44 -8.47 17.80 9.01
N HIS A 45 -8.37 16.77 8.19
CA HIS A 45 -9.41 16.38 7.24
C HIS A 45 -9.85 14.92 7.34
N GLY A 46 -9.16 14.11 8.16
CA GLY A 46 -9.30 12.67 8.17
C GLY A 46 -8.59 12.00 6.97
N HIS A 47 -8.60 10.66 6.96
CA HIS A 47 -7.82 9.87 6.00
C HIS A 47 -8.52 9.61 4.66
N LEU A 48 -9.85 9.49 4.64
CA LEU A 48 -10.60 9.15 3.43
C LEU A 48 -10.44 10.17 2.28
N PRO A 49 -10.39 11.50 2.53
CA PRO A 49 -10.23 12.46 1.45
C PRO A 49 -8.89 12.36 0.70
N LEU A 50 -7.85 11.75 1.27
CA LEU A 50 -6.54 11.56 0.60
C LEU A 50 -6.66 10.82 -0.74
N LEU A 51 -7.63 9.91 -0.89
CA LEU A 51 -7.85 9.17 -2.13
C LEU A 51 -8.27 10.07 -3.30
N LYS A 52 -8.64 11.33 -3.03
CA LYS A 52 -9.01 12.33 -4.04
C LYS A 52 -7.93 13.38 -4.27
N GLU A 53 -6.85 13.32 -3.50
CA GLU A 53 -5.77 14.31 -3.54
C GLU A 53 -4.70 13.88 -4.54
N ASP A 54 -4.56 14.61 -5.65
CA ASP A 54 -3.61 14.27 -6.72
C ASP A 54 -2.17 14.08 -6.22
N TRP A 55 -1.74 14.91 -5.27
CA TRP A 55 -0.40 14.83 -4.70
C TRP A 55 -0.20 13.53 -3.91
N PHE A 56 -1.23 13.01 -3.24
CA PHE A 56 -1.16 11.76 -2.49
C PHE A 56 -1.24 10.58 -3.44
N VAL A 57 -2.22 10.57 -4.35
CA VAL A 57 -2.39 9.51 -5.35
C VAL A 57 -1.13 9.33 -6.17
N LYS A 58 -0.54 10.42 -6.68
CA LYS A 58 0.66 10.36 -7.51
C LYS A 58 1.90 9.88 -6.76
N ASN A 59 2.14 10.36 -5.54
CA ASN A 59 3.40 10.13 -4.83
C ASN A 59 3.38 8.88 -3.94
N VAL A 60 2.19 8.40 -3.55
CA VAL A 60 2.01 7.24 -2.66
C VAL A 60 1.41 6.07 -3.45
N LEU A 61 0.16 6.18 -3.93
CA LEU A 61 -0.53 5.06 -4.57
C LEU A 61 0.08 4.67 -5.93
N GLN A 62 0.50 5.68 -6.71
CA GLN A 62 1.11 5.52 -8.03
C GLN A 62 2.65 5.62 -7.97
N ASN A 63 3.25 5.59 -6.78
CA ASN A 63 4.70 5.60 -6.61
C ASN A 63 5.32 4.49 -7.49
N PRO A 64 6.29 4.79 -8.39
CA PRO A 64 6.79 3.80 -9.34
C PRO A 64 7.31 2.51 -8.69
N GLN A 65 7.93 2.61 -7.50
CA GLN A 65 8.44 1.44 -6.80
C GLN A 65 7.31 0.61 -6.18
N ALA A 66 6.37 1.25 -5.49
CA ALA A 66 5.25 0.57 -4.84
C ALA A 66 4.24 0.01 -5.85
N ALA A 67 3.75 0.86 -6.76
CA ALA A 67 2.82 0.45 -7.82
C ALA A 67 3.47 -0.58 -8.76
N GLY A 68 4.76 -0.44 -9.05
CA GLY A 68 5.52 -1.41 -9.82
C GLY A 68 5.65 -2.77 -9.12
N ALA A 69 5.77 -2.79 -7.79
CA ALA A 69 5.81 -4.02 -7.03
C ALA A 69 4.43 -4.72 -7.02
N VAL A 70 3.36 -3.96 -6.82
CA VAL A 70 1.98 -4.45 -6.95
C VAL A 70 1.75 -4.99 -8.36
N ARG A 71 2.22 -4.28 -9.40
CA ARG A 71 2.17 -4.71 -10.80
C ARG A 71 2.92 -6.03 -11.04
N SER A 72 4.07 -6.23 -10.44
CA SER A 72 4.84 -7.48 -10.55
C SER A 72 4.06 -8.67 -9.95
N LEU A 73 3.31 -8.44 -8.88
CA LEU A 73 2.65 -9.49 -8.11
C LEU A 73 1.21 -9.80 -8.57
N LEU A 74 0.41 -8.78 -8.90
CA LEU A 74 -1.00 -8.91 -9.30
C LEU A 74 -1.23 -8.88 -10.82
N GLY A 75 -0.20 -8.57 -11.61
CA GLY A 75 -0.31 -8.47 -13.06
C GLY A 75 -0.75 -7.10 -13.57
N ARG A 76 -0.93 -6.99 -14.90
CA ARG A 76 -1.10 -5.70 -15.61
C ARG A 76 -2.34 -4.91 -15.22
N ASN A 77 -3.40 -5.60 -14.86
CA ASN A 77 -4.72 -5.00 -14.68
C ASN A 77 -5.07 -4.84 -13.19
N PHE A 78 -4.06 -4.62 -12.34
CA PHE A 78 -4.33 -4.33 -10.94
C PHE A 78 -5.06 -2.99 -10.83
N ALA A 79 -5.88 -2.88 -9.79
CA ALA A 79 -6.69 -1.71 -9.56
C ALA A 79 -6.21 -0.96 -8.31
N LEU A 80 -6.32 0.37 -8.36
CA LEU A 80 -5.99 1.21 -7.21
C LEU A 80 -7.03 1.05 -6.10
N PRO A 81 -6.65 1.25 -4.83
CA PRO A 81 -7.58 1.14 -3.72
C PRO A 81 -8.70 2.18 -3.83
N ILE A 82 -9.94 1.72 -3.64
CA ILE A 82 -11.13 2.58 -3.55
C ILE A 82 -11.49 2.96 -2.11
N GLY A 83 -10.77 2.40 -1.15
CA GLY A 83 -10.92 2.63 0.27
C GLY A 83 -9.57 2.42 0.97
N MET A 84 -9.41 3.07 2.12
CA MET A 84 -8.20 3.00 2.92
C MET A 84 -8.62 3.05 4.39
N ALA A 85 -8.03 2.19 5.21
CA ALA A 85 -8.14 2.28 6.65
C ALA A 85 -6.97 3.09 7.22
N ASN A 86 -7.21 3.84 8.29
CA ASN A 86 -6.15 4.49 9.06
C ASN A 86 -5.98 3.77 10.39
N HIS A 87 -4.76 3.31 10.66
CA HIS A 87 -4.37 2.63 11.89
C HIS A 87 -3.39 3.46 12.72
N GLN A 88 -3.35 4.78 12.52
CA GLN A 88 -2.65 5.68 13.45
C GLN A 88 -3.38 5.67 14.80
N ILE A 89 -2.60 5.60 15.87
CA ILE A 89 -3.05 5.49 17.24
C ILE A 89 -2.16 6.41 18.09
N GLU A 90 -2.73 7.03 19.12
CA GLU A 90 -1.94 7.65 20.17
C GLU A 90 -1.57 6.60 21.22
N CYS A 91 -0.27 6.37 21.42
CA CYS A 91 0.22 5.40 22.39
C CYS A 91 0.24 5.97 23.83
N PRO A 92 0.08 5.12 24.85
CA PRO A 92 0.01 3.66 24.78
C PRO A 92 -1.42 3.14 24.57
N GLU A 93 -1.56 2.11 23.74
CA GLU A 93 -2.78 1.30 23.65
C GLU A 93 -2.47 -0.18 23.78
N SER A 94 -3.53 -0.97 23.95
CA SER A 94 -3.47 -2.42 23.94
C SER A 94 -3.04 -2.94 22.56
N ALA A 95 -2.16 -3.93 22.52
CA ALA A 95 -1.81 -4.62 21.28
C ALA A 95 -3.02 -5.37 20.70
N GLN A 96 -3.12 -5.41 19.37
CA GLN A 96 -4.09 -6.27 18.69
C GLN A 96 -3.65 -7.74 18.74
N ASN A 97 -4.62 -8.65 18.84
CA ASN A 97 -4.35 -10.09 18.71
C ASN A 97 -4.01 -10.47 17.27
N TRP A 98 -3.33 -11.61 17.09
CA TRP A 98 -3.08 -12.20 15.78
C TRP A 98 -4.38 -12.38 14.98
N HIS A 99 -4.41 -11.82 13.78
CA HIS A 99 -5.53 -11.93 12.86
C HIS A 99 -5.04 -11.84 11.41
N ARG A 100 -5.98 -12.01 10.48
CA ARG A 100 -5.78 -11.71 9.07
C ARG A 100 -6.74 -10.60 8.68
N ASP A 101 -6.27 -9.69 7.86
CA ASP A 101 -7.09 -8.59 7.37
C ASP A 101 -8.25 -9.09 6.52
N GLY A 102 -9.30 -8.27 6.47
CA GLY A 102 -10.46 -8.52 5.63
C GLY A 102 -10.06 -8.76 4.17
N GLY A 103 -10.77 -9.68 3.51
CA GLY A 103 -10.49 -10.06 2.13
C GLY A 103 -9.39 -11.12 1.95
N SER A 104 -8.75 -11.57 3.04
CA SER A 104 -7.78 -12.69 2.99
C SER A 104 -8.45 -13.99 2.52
N ARG A 105 -8.01 -14.53 1.38
CA ARG A 105 -8.46 -15.82 0.84
C ARG A 105 -7.31 -16.81 0.85
N TYR A 106 -7.57 -18.05 1.30
CA TYR A 106 -6.61 -19.14 1.18
C TYR A 106 -6.72 -19.74 -0.22
N SER A 107 -5.81 -19.35 -1.10
CA SER A 107 -5.65 -19.91 -2.45
C SER A 107 -4.19 -19.84 -2.87
N PRO A 108 -3.75 -20.69 -3.81
CA PRO A 108 -2.44 -20.55 -4.43
C PRO A 108 -2.29 -19.23 -5.21
N GLU A 109 -3.41 -18.68 -5.68
CA GLU A 109 -3.45 -17.43 -6.44
C GLU A 109 -3.42 -16.21 -5.51
N LEU A 110 -2.57 -15.24 -5.87
CA LEU A 110 -2.53 -13.92 -5.26
C LEU A 110 -3.49 -12.98 -5.99
N ASN A 111 -4.68 -12.81 -5.44
CA ASN A 111 -5.73 -11.97 -6.03
C ASN A 111 -5.86 -10.59 -5.35
N HIS A 112 -5.30 -10.44 -4.14
CA HIS A 112 -5.39 -9.21 -3.34
C HIS A 112 -4.09 -9.00 -2.58
N LEU A 113 -3.64 -7.75 -2.48
CA LEU A 113 -2.50 -7.33 -1.68
C LEU A 113 -2.93 -6.23 -0.73
N GLN A 114 -2.57 -6.37 0.54
CA GLN A 114 -2.57 -5.27 1.48
C GLN A 114 -1.28 -4.47 1.28
N VAL A 115 -1.41 -3.15 1.16
CA VAL A 115 -0.28 -2.23 0.98
C VAL A 115 -0.32 -1.23 2.13
N PHE A 116 0.63 -1.37 3.05
CA PHE A 116 0.75 -0.49 4.20
C PHE A 116 1.69 0.67 3.89
N TYR A 117 1.21 1.88 4.13
CA TYR A 117 1.99 3.10 4.00
C TYR A 117 2.27 3.67 5.40
N TYR A 118 3.55 3.84 5.69
CA TYR A 118 4.05 4.42 6.93
C TYR A 118 4.63 5.82 6.60
N PRO A 119 3.86 6.90 6.78
CA PRO A 119 4.35 8.27 6.57
C PRO A 119 5.41 8.64 7.62
#